data_AF-A0A5D4NW80-F1
#
_entry.id   AF-A0A5D4NW80-F1
#
_cell.length_a   1.000
_cell.length_b   1.000
_cell.length_c   1.000
_cell.angle_alpha   90.00
_cell.angle_beta   90.00
_cell.angle_gamma   90.00
#
_symmetry.space_group_name_H-M   'P 1'
#
loop_
_entity.id
_entity.type
_entity.pdbx_description
1 polymer ?
#
loop_
_entity_poly.entity_id
_entity_poly.type
_entity_poly.pdbx_seq_one_letter_code
_entity_poly.pdbx_strand_id
1 'polypeptide(L)'
;MALKRELSSLDNQANFRKTLGKHLRYKREELNLSQEKFAWDAGLDDKNFGKIERGVKGPSIRTLYKLRHTHNLSIDQLLDDVKAELEQEGDD
;
A
#
# COMPACT_ATOMS: atom_id res chain seq x y z
N MET A 1 -13.12 24.04 6.04
CA MET A 1 -11.98 24.05 6.99
C MET A 1 -11.80 22.71 7.70
N ALA A 2 -12.86 22.00 8.10
CA ALA A 2 -12.78 20.63 8.62
C ALA A 2 -12.16 19.63 7.61
N LEU A 3 -12.67 19.57 6.37
CA LEU A 3 -12.14 18.68 5.31
C LEU A 3 -10.65 18.92 4.99
N LYS A 4 -10.18 20.16 5.05
CA LYS A 4 -8.76 20.50 4.83
C LYS A 4 -7.86 20.03 5.98
N ARG A 5 -8.40 19.95 7.20
CA ARG A 5 -7.69 19.50 8.40
C ARG A 5 -7.60 17.97 8.45
N GLU A 6 -8.69 17.31 8.04
CA GLU A 6 -8.81 15.86 7.82
C GLU A 6 -7.88 15.37 6.70
N LEU A 7 -7.81 16.10 5.57
CA LEU A 7 -6.81 15.85 4.52
C LEU A 7 -5.38 16.15 4.98
N SER A 8 -5.17 17.13 5.88
CA SER A 8 -3.81 17.46 6.37
C SER A 8 -3.23 16.44 7.35
N SER A 9 -4.07 15.67 8.07
CA SER A 9 -3.60 14.54 8.89
C SER A 9 -3.32 13.31 8.04
N LEU A 10 -4.03 13.14 6.91
CA LEU A 10 -3.73 12.14 5.88
C LEU A 10 -2.44 12.44 5.09
N ASP A 11 -1.98 13.70 5.08
CA ASP A 11 -0.85 14.19 4.28
C ASP A 11 0.54 13.94 4.90
N ASN A 12 0.65 13.20 6.02
CA ASN A 12 1.96 12.64 6.37
C ASN A 12 2.31 11.55 5.35
N GLN A 13 2.94 11.97 4.26
CA GLN A 13 3.32 11.12 3.14
C GLN A 13 4.16 9.92 3.58
N ALA A 14 4.92 10.03 4.67
CA ALA A 14 5.65 8.91 5.25
C ALA A 14 4.72 7.92 5.97
N ASN A 15 3.71 8.41 6.71
CA ASN A 15 2.73 7.53 7.35
C ASN A 15 1.90 6.79 6.30
N PHE A 16 1.33 7.52 5.34
CA PHE A 16 0.56 6.93 4.24
C PHE A 16 1.35 5.83 3.51
N ARG A 17 2.63 6.05 3.20
CA ARG A 17 3.48 5.04 2.55
C ARG A 17 3.69 3.81 3.42
N LYS A 18 3.87 3.97 4.73
CA LYS A 18 4.03 2.85 5.66
C LYS A 18 2.75 2.02 5.75
N THR A 19 1.61 2.68 5.95
CA THR A 19 0.30 2.01 6.03
C THR A 19 -0.02 1.28 4.73
N LEU A 20 0.12 1.95 3.58
CA LEU A 20 -0.09 1.32 2.27
C LEU A 20 0.87 0.15 2.02
N GLY A 21 2.14 0.29 2.38
CA GLY A 21 3.12 -0.79 2.29
C GLY A 21 2.75 -2.02 3.13
N LYS A 22 2.26 -1.79 4.36
CA LYS A 22 1.76 -2.81 5.28
C LYS A 22 0.56 -3.57 4.70
N HIS A 23 -0.43 -2.87 4.12
CA HIS A 23 -1.56 -3.55 3.48
C HIS A 23 -1.17 -4.35 2.22
N LEU A 24 -0.24 -3.83 1.41
CA LEU A 24 0.31 -4.61 0.28
C LEU A 24 1.01 -5.89 0.75
N ARG A 25 1.73 -5.82 1.87
CA ARG A 25 2.32 -6.99 2.52
C ARG A 25 1.26 -7.99 2.96
N TYR A 26 0.18 -7.54 3.58
CA TYR A 26 -0.93 -8.42 3.97
C TYR A 26 -1.57 -9.11 2.77
N LYS A 27 -1.85 -8.39 1.68
CA LYS A 27 -2.37 -8.99 0.44
C LYS A 27 -1.42 -10.02 -0.16
N ARG A 28 -0.10 -9.80 -0.09
CA ARG A 28 0.88 -10.81 -0.52
C ARG A 28 0.85 -12.04 0.39
N GLU A 29 0.81 -11.84 1.71
CA GLU A 29 0.82 -12.93 2.69
C GLU A 29 -0.47 -13.76 2.66
N GLU A 30 -1.64 -13.15 2.36
CA GLU A 30 -2.91 -13.85 2.09
C GLU A 30 -2.80 -14.85 0.93
N LEU A 31 -1.94 -14.56 -0.05
CA LEU A 31 -1.65 -15.44 -1.19
C LEU A 31 -0.53 -16.46 -0.91
N ASN A 32 0.06 -16.45 0.29
CA ASN A 32 1.21 -17.28 0.68
C ASN A 32 2.43 -17.12 -0.24
N LEU A 33 2.67 -15.91 -0.76
CA LEU A 33 3.77 -15.63 -1.68
C LEU A 33 4.94 -14.93 -0.97
N SER A 34 6.18 -15.29 -1.36
CA SER A 34 7.37 -14.52 -0.99
C SER A 34 7.38 -13.16 -1.71
N GLN A 35 8.13 -12.19 -1.18
CA GLN A 35 8.32 -10.90 -1.87
C GLN A 35 8.85 -11.08 -3.29
N GLU A 36 9.80 -12.00 -3.47
CA GLU A 36 10.39 -12.34 -4.76
C GLU A 36 9.33 -12.86 -5.73
N LYS A 37 8.54 -13.86 -5.33
CA LYS A 37 7.52 -14.46 -6.21
C LYS A 37 6.43 -13.45 -6.58
N PHE A 38 5.94 -12.70 -5.60
CA PHE A 38 4.90 -11.69 -5.80
C PHE A 38 5.36 -10.57 -6.75
N ALA A 39 6.59 -10.10 -6.60
CA ALA A 39 7.18 -9.10 -7.48
C ALA A 39 7.43 -9.67 -8.88
N TRP A 40 8.01 -10.87 -8.97
CA TRP A 40 8.32 -11.54 -10.23
C TRP A 40 7.07 -11.75 -11.09
N ASP A 41 5.97 -12.25 -10.51
CA ASP A 41 4.69 -12.44 -11.21
C ASP A 41 4.18 -11.14 -11.85
N ALA A 42 4.34 -10.01 -11.15
CA ALA A 42 3.91 -8.69 -11.62
C ALA A 42 4.93 -8.02 -12.57
N GLY A 43 6.04 -8.70 -12.87
CA GLY A 43 7.17 -8.16 -13.62
C GLY A 43 7.78 -6.93 -12.92
N LEU A 44 8.00 -7.04 -11.61
CA LEU A 44 8.61 -6.04 -10.75
C LEU A 44 9.92 -6.58 -10.18
N ASP A 45 10.83 -5.67 -9.82
CA ASP A 45 12.02 -5.98 -9.06
C ASP A 45 11.66 -6.19 -7.57
N ASP A 46 12.08 -7.31 -7.01
CA ASP A 46 11.78 -7.77 -5.65
C ASP A 46 12.32 -6.80 -4.58
N LYS A 47 13.55 -6.31 -4.74
CA LYS A 47 14.15 -5.32 -3.83
C LYS A 47 13.36 -4.02 -3.83
N ASN A 48 12.89 -3.58 -5.00
CA ASN A 48 12.03 -2.42 -5.13
C ASN A 48 10.67 -2.64 -4.48
N PHE A 49 10.10 -3.84 -4.59
CA PHE A 49 8.85 -4.18 -3.92
C PHE A 49 9.01 -4.24 -2.39
N GLY A 50 10.10 -4.81 -1.87
CA GLY A 50 10.40 -4.79 -0.43
C GLY A 50 10.64 -3.38 0.15
N LYS A 51 11.05 -2.40 -0.67
CA LYS A 51 11.07 -0.97 -0.26
C LYS A 51 9.67 -0.37 -0.17
N ILE A 52 8.74 -0.84 -1.01
CA ILE A 52 7.33 -0.41 -0.99
C ILE A 52 6.65 -0.95 0.27
N GLU A 53 6.79 -2.24 0.57
CA GLU A 53 6.17 -2.84 1.76
C GLU A 53 6.62 -2.18 3.08
N ARG A 54 7.86 -1.70 3.14
CA ARG A 54 8.41 -0.98 4.30
C ARG A 54 8.06 0.51 4.35
N GLY A 55 7.34 1.03 3.35
CA GLY A 55 7.01 2.45 3.25
C GLY A 55 8.19 3.38 2.93
N VAL A 56 9.37 2.84 2.57
CA VAL A 56 10.55 3.64 2.18
C VAL A 56 10.24 4.46 0.92
N LYS A 57 9.44 3.90 0.01
CA LYS A 57 8.90 4.59 -1.16
C LYS A 57 7.48 4.11 -1.42
N GLY A 58 6.67 4.95 -2.07
CA GLY A 58 5.34 4.53 -2.54
C GLY A 58 5.43 3.72 -3.85
N PRO A 59 4.42 2.87 -4.16
CA PRO A 59 4.27 2.30 -5.48
C PRO A 59 3.89 3.38 -6.49
N SER A 60 4.32 3.21 -7.74
CA SER A 60 3.79 4.02 -8.85
C SER A 60 2.38 3.54 -9.23
N ILE A 61 1.60 4.37 -9.93
CA ILE A 61 0.32 3.93 -10.51
C ILE A 61 0.52 2.72 -11.44
N ARG A 62 1.61 2.67 -12.20
CA ARG A 62 1.96 1.50 -13.03
C ARG A 62 2.22 0.25 -12.21
N THR A 63 2.81 0.39 -11.02
CA THR A 63 3.01 -0.71 -10.07
C THR A 63 1.66 -1.22 -9.57
N LEU A 64 0.78 -0.32 -9.11
CA LEU A 64 -0.57 -0.69 -8.66
C LEU A 64 -1.37 -1.39 -9.77
N TYR A 65 -1.32 -0.88 -11.00
CA TYR A 65 -1.95 -1.52 -12.17
C TYR A 65 -1.46 -2.96 -12.38
N LYS A 66 -0.14 -3.18 -12.34
CA LYS A 66 0.45 -4.52 -12.47
C LYS A 66 -0.01 -5.45 -11.36
N LEU A 67 -0.01 -4.99 -10.11
CA LEU A 67 -0.46 -5.78 -8.96
C LEU A 67 -1.94 -6.15 -9.06
N ARG A 68 -2.80 -5.19 -9.46
CA ARG A 68 -4.22 -5.45 -9.73
C ARG A 68 -4.41 -6.56 -10.75
N HIS A 69 -3.72 -6.46 -11.90
CA HIS A 69 -3.92 -7.42 -12.99
C HIS A 69 -3.35 -8.81 -12.66
N THR A 70 -2.24 -8.87 -11.94
CA THR A 70 -1.52 -10.13 -11.68
C THR A 70 -2.10 -10.90 -10.50
N HIS A 71 -2.40 -10.17 -9.41
CA HIS A 71 -2.78 -10.76 -8.13
C HIS A 71 -4.25 -10.50 -7.77
N ASN A 72 -5.04 -10.05 -8.75
CA ASN A 72 -6.46 -9.71 -8.59
C ASN A 72 -6.73 -8.74 -7.43
N LEU A 73 -5.81 -7.80 -7.22
CA LEU A 73 -5.85 -6.86 -6.10
C LEU A 73 -6.80 -5.70 -6.40
N SER A 74 -7.85 -5.53 -5.58
CA SER A 74 -8.73 -4.36 -5.62
C SER A 74 -8.01 -3.14 -5.05
N ILE A 75 -7.75 -2.14 -5.90
CA ILE A 75 -7.02 -0.93 -5.51
C ILE A 75 -7.90 -0.01 -4.67
N ASP A 76 -9.20 0.02 -4.98
CA ASP A 76 -10.23 0.68 -4.19
C ASP A 76 -10.26 0.14 -2.76
N GLN A 77 -10.40 -1.18 -2.57
CA GLN A 77 -10.39 -1.78 -1.23
C GLN A 77 -9.05 -1.55 -0.51
N LEU A 78 -7.91 -1.65 -1.22
CA LEU A 78 -6.60 -1.35 -0.64
C LEU A 78 -6.54 0.08 -0.05
N LEU A 79 -7.12 1.06 -0.76
CA LEU A 79 -7.13 2.44 -0.30
C LEU A 79 -8.12 2.67 0.84
N ASP A 80 -9.27 1.98 0.83
CA ASP A 80 -10.23 2.01 1.93
C ASP A 80 -9.64 1.43 3.22
N ASP A 81 -8.90 0.32 3.12
CA ASP A 81 -8.21 -0.28 4.26
C ASP A 81 -7.16 0.69 4.84
N VAL A 82 -6.36 1.33 3.97
CA VAL A 82 -5.36 2.33 4.38
C VAL A 82 -6.03 3.53 5.04
N LYS A 83 -7.13 4.03 4.47
CA LYS A 83 -7.89 5.14 5.03
C LYS A 83 -8.41 4.80 6.42
N ALA A 84 -9.03 3.63 6.58
CA ALA A 84 -9.58 3.19 7.86
C ALA A 84 -8.50 3.07 8.96
N GLU A 85 -7.30 2.58 8.64
CA GLU A 85 -6.20 2.53 9.61
C GLU A 85 -5.68 3.93 9.98
N LEU A 86 -5.55 4.83 9.01
CA LEU A 86 -5.10 6.21 9.27
C LEU A 86 -6.13 7.02 10.10
N GLU A 87 -7.41 6.73 9.96
CA GLU A 87 -8.47 7.36 10.77
C GLU A 87 -8.49 6.85 12.21
N GLN A 88 -8.11 5.58 12.46
CA GLN A 88 -8.05 5.00 13.81
C GLN A 88 -6.87 5.52 14.65
N GLU A 89 -5.74 5.89 14.04
CA GLU A 89 -4.59 6.48 14.75
C GLU A 89 -4.81 7.94 15.21
N GLY A 90 -5.93 8.56 14.84
CA GLY A 90 -6.24 9.97 15.15
C GLY A 90 -7.10 10.20 16.38
N ASP A 91 -7.58 9.14 17.04
CA ASP A 91 -8.51 9.19 18.19
C ASP A 91 -7.85 8.92 19.57
N ASP A 92 -6.53 8.71 19.60
CA ASP A 92 -5.70 8.63 20.82
C ASP A 92 -4.84 9.90 21.04
#